data_AF-A0A238WXK0-F1
#
_entry.id   AF-A0A238WXK0-F1
#
_cell.length_a   1.000
_cell.length_b   1.000
_cell.length_c   1.000
_cell.angle_alpha   90.00
_cell.angle_beta   90.00
_cell.angle_gamma   90.00
#
_symmetry.space_group_name_H-M   'P 1'
#
loop_
_entity.id
_entity.type
_entity.pdbx_description
1 polymer ?
#
loop_
_entity_poly.entity_id
_entity_poly.type
_entity_poly.pdbx_seq_one_letter_code
_entity_poly.pdbx_strand_id
1 'polypeptide(L)'
;MGYWRTLHLFDDKKFYKEVVPELKGKTGDLTQSCLEFLKHYTTGGISHLSTEKLNSLVEQNIQRIISISNSLDETFKIHHEFHKITSYDNQNLFLSSLDGHYEFCKFLEYYLFKTCADFNPHLGLGKGGVSRNFNIHIKTLSYNIIEELDDWNDFLSQDSMGITNWITNEDIQLLFLDKENLHFEDNDLAKAFLTLLDVAHKNKLGFIMGVDMRESELELLSKNKLLVNDL
;
A
#
# COMPACT_ATOMS: atom_id res chain seq x y z
N MET A 1 -3.81 3.43 20.00
CA MET A 1 -4.73 3.27 18.86
C MET A 1 -4.50 1.86 18.32
N GLY A 2 -5.53 1.19 17.80
CA GLY A 2 -5.45 -0.25 17.52
C GLY A 2 -4.98 -0.48 16.09
N TYR A 3 -3.99 -1.36 15.87
CA TYR A 3 -3.48 -1.75 14.57
C TYR A 3 -4.52 -2.51 13.73
N TRP A 4 -5.45 -1.82 13.06
CA TRP A 4 -6.49 -2.47 12.26
C TRP A 4 -6.02 -2.66 10.83
N ARG A 5 -5.72 -3.91 10.47
CA ARG A 5 -5.34 -4.31 9.12
C ARG A 5 -6.54 -4.38 8.20
N THR A 6 -6.33 -3.93 6.97
CA THR A 6 -7.29 -3.96 5.88
C THR A 6 -6.61 -4.47 4.61
N LEU A 7 -7.32 -5.29 3.83
CA LEU A 7 -6.85 -5.88 2.58
C LEU A 7 -7.68 -5.39 1.40
N HIS A 8 -7.00 -4.96 0.35
CA HIS A 8 -7.57 -4.27 -0.79
C HIS A 8 -7.12 -4.88 -2.12
N LEU A 9 -7.90 -4.67 -3.17
CA LEU A 9 -7.50 -5.02 -4.54
C LEU A 9 -6.49 -4.02 -5.08
N PHE A 10 -5.53 -4.54 -5.85
CA PHE A 10 -4.39 -3.77 -6.35
C PHE A 10 -4.10 -4.12 -7.82
N ASP A 11 -4.10 -3.12 -8.69
CA ASP A 11 -3.64 -3.25 -10.08
C ASP A 11 -2.12 -3.06 -10.13
N ASP A 12 -1.40 -4.14 -9.81
CA ASP A 12 0.06 -4.20 -9.81
C ASP A 12 0.65 -3.88 -11.18
N LYS A 13 -0.03 -4.26 -12.27
CA LYS A 13 0.43 -3.96 -13.64
C LYS A 13 0.42 -2.47 -13.92
N LYS A 14 -0.68 -1.79 -13.59
CA LYS A 14 -0.75 -0.33 -13.70
C LYS A 14 0.26 0.34 -12.77
N PHE A 15 0.40 -0.18 -11.55
CA PHE A 15 1.39 0.32 -10.61
C PHE A 15 2.81 0.32 -11.20
N TYR A 16 3.31 -0.83 -11.63
CA TYR A 16 4.68 -0.92 -12.14
C TYR A 16 4.89 -0.24 -13.50
N LYS A 17 3.86 -0.23 -14.36
CA LYS A 17 3.95 0.34 -15.72
C LYS A 17 3.81 1.86 -15.75
N GLU A 18 2.97 2.43 -14.89
CA GLU A 18 2.58 3.84 -14.94
C GLU A 18 3.00 4.59 -13.66
N VAL A 19 2.55 4.10 -12.51
CA VAL A 19 2.71 4.80 -11.22
C VAL A 19 4.17 4.85 -10.75
N VAL A 20 4.91 3.74 -10.82
CA VAL A 20 6.33 3.70 -10.41
C VAL A 20 7.19 4.65 -11.25
N PRO A 21 7.10 4.67 -12.60
CA PRO A 21 7.76 5.69 -13.42
C PRO A 21 7.43 7.13 -13.03
N GLU A 22 6.18 7.44 -12.68
CA GLU A 22 5.77 8.76 -12.21
C GLU A 22 6.38 9.13 -10.85
N LEU A 23 6.28 8.22 -9.87
CA LEU A 23 6.88 8.40 -8.55
C LEU A 23 8.40 8.56 -8.63
N LYS A 24 9.07 7.90 -9.58
CA LYS A 24 10.52 8.04 -9.85
C LYS A 24 10.86 9.28 -10.70
N GLY A 25 9.89 10.09 -11.10
CA GLY A 25 10.09 11.31 -11.90
C GLY A 25 10.50 11.06 -13.34
N LYS A 26 10.25 9.86 -13.88
CA LYS A 26 10.60 9.47 -15.26
C LYS A 26 9.53 9.86 -16.27
N THR A 27 8.27 9.91 -15.84
CA THR A 27 7.10 10.23 -16.67
C THR A 27 6.06 11.00 -15.85
N GLY A 28 5.07 11.59 -16.52
CA GLY A 28 3.95 12.27 -15.87
C GLY A 28 4.32 13.57 -15.13
N ASP A 29 3.32 14.14 -14.46
CA ASP A 29 3.46 15.35 -13.63
C ASP A 29 2.66 15.16 -12.34
N LEU A 30 3.37 15.11 -11.21
CA LEU A 30 2.78 14.90 -9.88
C LEU A 30 2.18 16.20 -9.29
N THR A 31 2.34 17.36 -9.94
CA THR A 31 1.94 18.68 -9.43
C THR A 31 0.50 18.71 -8.95
N GLN A 32 -0.45 18.28 -9.78
CA GLN A 32 -1.87 18.32 -9.42
C GLN A 32 -2.21 17.34 -8.29
N SER A 33 -1.63 16.14 -8.31
CA SER A 33 -1.85 15.13 -7.28
C SER A 33 -1.25 15.56 -5.94
N CYS A 34 -0.06 16.15 -5.95
CA CYS A 34 0.59 16.72 -4.77
C CYS A 34 -0.22 17.90 -4.21
N LEU A 35 -0.72 18.78 -5.08
CA LEU A 35 -1.58 19.88 -4.68
C LEU A 35 -2.86 19.40 -3.98
N GLU A 36 -3.53 18.39 -4.51
CA GLU A 36 -4.72 17.78 -3.92
C GLU A 36 -4.40 17.10 -2.59
N PHE A 37 -3.31 16.34 -2.53
CA PHE A 37 -2.81 15.71 -1.31
C PHE A 37 -2.58 16.76 -0.21
N LEU A 38 -1.84 17.83 -0.49
CA LEU A 38 -1.55 18.88 0.47
C LEU A 38 -2.79 19.68 0.90
N LYS A 39 -3.87 19.70 0.10
CA LYS A 39 -5.13 20.36 0.47
C LYS A 39 -5.99 19.53 1.42
N HIS A 40 -6.03 18.21 1.20
CA HIS A 40 -7.04 17.34 1.80
C HIS A 40 -6.48 16.29 2.76
N TYR A 41 -5.19 15.98 2.69
CA TYR A 41 -4.58 14.82 3.34
C TYR A 41 -3.42 15.19 4.28
N THR A 42 -3.19 16.49 4.52
CA THR A 42 -2.22 17.00 5.51
C THR A 42 -2.90 17.88 6.57
N THR A 43 -2.46 17.76 7.81
CA THR A 43 -2.96 18.55 8.93
C THR A 43 -2.66 20.04 8.71
N GLY A 44 -3.70 20.88 8.83
CA GLY A 44 -3.60 22.34 8.70
C GLY A 44 -3.84 22.89 7.28
N GLY A 45 -3.78 22.03 6.25
CA GLY A 45 -4.03 22.39 4.85
C GLY A 45 -3.14 23.52 4.31
N ILE A 46 -3.35 23.87 3.04
CA ILE A 46 -2.52 24.86 2.32
C ILE A 46 -3.30 26.07 1.80
N SER A 47 -4.58 26.18 2.14
CA SER A 47 -5.50 27.20 1.60
C SER A 47 -5.12 28.65 1.95
N HIS A 48 -4.33 28.84 3.00
CA HIS A 48 -3.88 30.15 3.49
C HIS A 48 -2.54 30.60 2.87
N LEU A 49 -1.86 29.74 2.10
CA LEU A 49 -0.56 30.05 1.50
C LEU A 49 -0.73 30.92 0.25
N SER A 50 0.24 31.80 0.01
CA SER A 50 0.35 32.50 -1.27
C SER A 50 0.68 31.52 -2.40
N THR A 51 0.33 31.85 -3.63
CA THR A 51 0.61 31.01 -4.82
C THR A 51 2.09 30.67 -4.95
N GLU A 52 2.99 31.62 -4.69
CA GLU A 52 4.45 31.39 -4.76
C GLU A 52 4.92 30.37 -3.70
N LYS A 53 4.47 30.52 -2.45
CA LYS A 53 4.82 29.58 -1.37
C LYS A 53 4.24 28.20 -1.64
N LEU A 54 3.03 28.15 -2.17
CA LEU A 54 2.36 26.92 -2.54
C LEU A 54 3.11 26.16 -3.63
N ASN A 55 3.50 26.84 -4.71
CA ASN A 55 4.26 26.22 -5.79
C ASN A 55 5.62 25.70 -5.32
N SER A 56 6.32 26.49 -4.48
CA SER A 56 7.59 26.07 -3.87
C SER A 56 7.43 24.82 -2.99
N LEU A 57 6.36 24.77 -2.17
CA LEU A 57 6.05 23.63 -1.31
C LEU A 57 5.71 22.37 -2.13
N VAL A 58 4.93 22.50 -3.20
CA VAL A 58 4.60 21.39 -4.10
C VAL A 58 5.87 20.84 -4.75
N GLU A 59 6.71 21.70 -5.30
CA GLU A 59 7.97 21.30 -5.93
C GLU A 59 8.88 20.56 -4.93
N GLN A 60 9.07 21.10 -3.73
CA GLN A 60 9.89 20.47 -2.69
C GLN A 60 9.36 19.07 -2.31
N ASN A 61 8.04 18.92 -2.15
CA ASN A 61 7.44 17.62 -1.85
C ASN A 61 7.64 16.62 -2.98
N ILE A 62 7.47 17.04 -4.24
CA ILE A 62 7.70 16.18 -5.40
C ILE A 62 9.15 15.72 -5.44
N GLN A 63 10.12 16.61 -5.22
CA GLN A 63 11.54 16.22 -5.20
C GLN A 63 11.85 15.21 -4.09
N ARG A 64 11.24 15.36 -2.90
CA ARG A 64 11.38 14.39 -1.80
C ARG A 64 10.78 13.02 -2.16
N ILE A 65 9.57 13.01 -2.72
CA ILE A 65 8.89 11.79 -3.19
C ILE A 65 9.78 11.09 -4.23
N ILE A 66 10.31 11.82 -5.21
CA ILE A 66 11.18 11.28 -6.26
C ILE A 66 12.48 10.73 -5.66
N SER A 67 13.10 11.47 -4.73
CA SER A 67 14.34 11.06 -4.07
C SER A 67 14.16 9.72 -3.34
N ILE A 68 13.12 9.59 -2.52
CA ILE A 68 12.84 8.36 -1.79
C ILE A 68 12.43 7.24 -2.76
N SER A 69 11.59 7.53 -3.75
CA SER A 69 11.17 6.54 -4.75
C SER A 69 12.36 5.96 -5.52
N ASN A 70 13.37 6.78 -5.84
CA ASN A 70 14.58 6.32 -6.53
C ASN A 70 15.54 5.52 -5.64
N SER A 71 15.39 5.59 -4.32
CA SER A 71 16.15 4.77 -3.36
C SER A 71 15.58 3.36 -3.17
N LEU A 72 14.36 3.12 -3.67
CA LEU A 72 13.72 1.80 -3.68
C LEU A 72 14.15 0.99 -4.91
N ASP A 73 14.24 -0.32 -4.69
CA ASP A 73 14.56 -1.32 -5.70
C ASP A 73 13.48 -1.44 -6.81
N GLU A 74 13.58 -2.50 -7.61
CA GLU A 74 12.63 -2.79 -8.69
C GLU A 74 11.27 -3.26 -8.19
N THR A 75 11.22 -3.93 -7.03
CA THR A 75 9.96 -4.32 -6.40
C THR A 75 9.21 -3.13 -5.81
N PHE A 76 9.90 -1.99 -5.65
CA PHE A 76 9.42 -0.77 -5.00
C PHE A 76 9.09 -1.00 -3.51
N LYS A 77 9.68 -2.02 -2.89
CA LYS A 77 9.49 -2.36 -1.48
C LYS A 77 10.76 -2.23 -0.67
N ILE A 78 11.93 -2.45 -1.29
CA ILE A 78 13.18 -2.64 -0.55
C ILE A 78 14.04 -1.39 -0.68
N HIS A 79 14.30 -0.74 0.47
CA HIS A 79 15.38 0.22 0.62
C HIS A 79 16.63 -0.50 1.12
N HIS A 80 17.68 -0.56 0.29
CA HIS A 80 18.85 -1.42 0.55
C HIS A 80 19.60 -1.12 1.86
N GLU A 81 19.65 0.13 2.31
CA GLU A 81 20.29 0.46 3.60
C GLU A 81 19.38 0.11 4.77
N PHE A 82 18.08 0.35 4.63
CA PHE A 82 17.11 0.12 5.70
C PHE A 82 16.97 -1.37 5.98
N HIS A 83 16.91 -2.19 4.92
CA HIS A 83 16.78 -3.63 4.99
C HIS A 83 17.96 -4.32 5.72
N LYS A 84 19.11 -3.64 5.86
CA LYS A 84 20.26 -4.15 6.62
C LYS A 84 20.19 -3.85 8.11
N ILE A 85 19.27 -2.97 8.53
CA ILE A 85 19.12 -2.56 9.92
C ILE A 85 18.18 -3.54 10.62
N THR A 86 18.71 -4.27 11.60
CA THR A 86 17.95 -5.29 12.33
C THR A 86 17.34 -4.80 13.64
N SER A 87 17.87 -3.71 14.20
CA SER A 87 17.37 -3.12 15.45
C SER A 87 16.27 -2.11 15.15
N TYR A 88 15.12 -2.27 15.81
CA TYR A 88 13.98 -1.36 15.72
C TYR A 88 14.34 0.09 16.05
N ASP A 89 15.15 0.34 17.08
CA ASP A 89 15.56 1.71 17.45
C ASP A 89 16.38 2.36 16.34
N ASN A 90 17.26 1.59 15.68
CA ASN A 90 18.07 2.09 14.58
C ASN A 90 17.24 2.28 13.31
N GLN A 91 16.22 1.45 13.08
CA GLN A 91 15.27 1.63 11.99
C GLN A 91 14.52 2.96 12.15
N ASN A 92 13.99 3.24 13.34
CA ASN A 92 13.29 4.50 13.60
C ASN A 92 14.21 5.73 13.45
N LEU A 93 15.46 5.64 13.93
CA LEU A 93 16.44 6.71 13.74
C LEU A 93 16.75 6.94 12.25
N PHE A 94 16.87 5.86 11.48
CA PHE A 94 17.09 5.94 10.04
C PHE A 94 15.92 6.61 9.33
N LEU A 95 14.69 6.13 9.53
CA LEU A 95 13.49 6.69 8.91
C LEU A 95 13.30 8.17 9.29
N SER A 96 13.50 8.51 10.57
CA SER A 96 13.42 9.90 11.07
C SER A 96 14.50 10.81 10.47
N SER A 97 15.61 10.25 9.98
CA SER A 97 16.69 11.01 9.34
C SER A 97 16.45 11.28 7.86
N LEU A 98 15.53 10.55 7.21
CA LEU A 98 15.21 10.72 5.81
C LEU A 98 14.24 11.90 5.61
N ASP A 99 14.76 13.00 5.06
CA ASP A 99 13.95 14.18 4.74
C ASP A 99 12.81 13.82 3.77
N GLY A 100 11.56 14.04 4.21
CA GLY A 100 10.37 13.76 3.42
C GLY A 100 9.82 12.33 3.51
N HIS A 101 10.36 11.45 4.37
CA HIS A 101 9.86 10.07 4.50
C HIS A 101 8.40 10.01 4.96
N TYR A 102 8.04 10.85 5.94
CA TYR A 102 6.65 10.98 6.39
C TYR A 102 5.73 11.35 5.21
N GLU A 103 6.06 12.41 4.47
CA GLU A 103 5.28 12.88 3.33
C GLU A 103 5.23 11.83 2.21
N PHE A 104 6.33 11.10 1.98
CA PHE A 104 6.36 10.00 1.03
C PHE A 104 5.36 8.90 1.39
N CYS A 105 5.40 8.36 2.62
CA CYS A 105 4.49 7.28 3.03
C CYS A 105 3.02 7.70 2.90
N LYS A 106 2.71 8.93 3.33
CA LYS A 106 1.35 9.46 3.25
C LYS A 106 0.93 9.79 1.81
N PHE A 107 1.85 10.27 0.97
CA PHE A 107 1.55 10.50 -0.43
C PHE A 107 1.38 9.19 -1.19
N LEU A 108 2.21 8.17 -0.91
CA LEU A 108 2.13 6.85 -1.53
C LEU A 108 0.77 6.21 -1.28
N GLU A 109 0.31 6.17 -0.03
CA GLU A 109 -1.04 5.70 0.32
C GLU A 109 -2.12 6.41 -0.51
N TYR A 110 -2.14 7.74 -0.48
CA TYR A 110 -3.07 8.53 -1.28
C TYR A 110 -2.98 8.20 -2.77
N TYR A 111 -1.76 8.12 -3.30
CA TYR A 111 -1.53 8.01 -4.73
C TYR A 111 -1.90 6.64 -5.28
N LEU A 112 -1.61 5.57 -4.54
CA LEU A 112 -2.00 4.21 -4.95
C LEU A 112 -3.53 4.06 -4.96
N PHE A 113 -4.22 4.47 -3.89
CA PHE A 113 -5.68 4.41 -3.87
C PHE A 113 -6.35 5.42 -4.82
N LYS A 114 -5.64 6.49 -5.19
CA LYS A 114 -6.08 7.38 -6.26
C LYS A 114 -5.92 6.74 -7.63
N THR A 115 -5.02 5.80 -7.86
CA THR A 115 -4.64 5.41 -9.25
C THR A 115 -4.81 3.93 -9.57
N CYS A 116 -4.48 3.03 -8.66
CA CYS A 116 -4.34 1.60 -8.93
C CYS A 116 -4.76 0.69 -7.75
N ALA A 117 -5.43 1.19 -6.73
CA ALA A 117 -5.97 0.37 -5.64
C ALA A 117 -7.40 0.78 -5.30
N ASP A 118 -8.25 -0.20 -4.95
CA ASP A 118 -9.61 0.05 -4.52
C ASP A 118 -9.69 0.14 -3.00
N PHE A 119 -10.13 1.29 -2.48
CA PHE A 119 -10.42 1.38 -1.06
C PHE A 119 -11.67 0.56 -0.67
N ASN A 120 -12.64 0.45 -1.58
CA ASN A 120 -13.86 -0.34 -1.39
C ASN A 120 -14.17 -1.15 -2.67
N PRO A 121 -14.50 -2.44 -2.57
CA PRO A 121 -14.62 -3.24 -1.34
C PRO A 121 -13.25 -3.57 -0.73
N HIS A 122 -13.20 -3.72 0.60
CA HIS A 122 -12.03 -4.17 1.33
C HIS A 122 -12.40 -5.23 2.38
N LEU A 123 -11.41 -5.99 2.83
CA LEU A 123 -11.57 -6.94 3.92
C LEU A 123 -10.90 -6.41 5.18
N GLY A 124 -11.70 -6.13 6.22
CA GLY A 124 -11.20 -5.78 7.54
C GLY A 124 -10.64 -7.01 8.26
N LEU A 125 -9.31 -7.08 8.36
CA LEU A 125 -8.61 -8.23 8.94
C LEU A 125 -8.44 -8.14 10.45
N GLY A 126 -8.65 -6.98 11.07
CA GLY A 126 -8.49 -6.82 12.52
C GLY A 126 -7.04 -6.59 12.95
N LYS A 127 -6.70 -6.94 14.20
CA LYS A 127 -5.34 -6.80 14.76
C LYS A 127 -4.28 -7.77 14.23
N GLY A 128 -4.60 -8.55 13.21
CA GLY A 128 -3.64 -9.50 12.65
C GLY A 128 -3.86 -9.64 11.16
N GLY A 129 -3.00 -10.41 10.52
CA GLY A 129 -3.03 -10.58 9.07
C GLY A 129 -4.00 -11.66 8.59
N VAL A 130 -3.77 -12.10 7.36
CA VAL A 130 -4.49 -13.18 6.68
C VAL A 130 -4.19 -14.52 7.33
N SER A 131 -2.91 -14.80 7.64
CA SER A 131 -2.40 -16.10 8.13
C SER A 131 -3.19 -16.64 9.32
N ARG A 132 -3.52 -15.78 10.28
CA ARG A 132 -4.25 -16.16 11.51
C ARG A 132 -5.63 -16.77 11.29
N ASN A 133 -6.20 -16.60 10.10
CA ASN A 133 -7.52 -17.10 9.77
C ASN A 133 -7.49 -18.54 9.24
N PHE A 134 -6.29 -19.10 9.04
CA PHE A 134 -6.07 -20.40 8.44
C PHE A 134 -5.09 -21.25 9.26
N ASN A 135 -5.20 -22.56 9.15
CA ASN A 135 -4.20 -23.53 9.56
C ASN A 135 -3.39 -23.94 8.32
N ILE A 136 -2.25 -23.25 8.12
CA ILE A 136 -1.40 -23.41 6.94
C ILE A 136 -0.08 -24.05 7.34
N HIS A 137 0.36 -25.05 6.59
CA HIS A 137 1.64 -25.70 6.83
C HIS A 137 2.80 -24.86 6.26
N ILE A 138 3.84 -24.57 7.08
CA ILE A 138 4.99 -23.68 6.75
C ILE A 138 5.76 -24.00 5.45
N LYS A 139 5.62 -25.22 4.93
CA LYS A 139 6.29 -25.66 3.69
C LYS A 139 5.48 -25.44 2.42
N THR A 140 4.26 -24.92 2.51
CA THR A 140 3.40 -24.70 1.34
C THR A 140 3.71 -23.36 0.69
N LEU A 141 3.35 -23.24 -0.58
CA LEU A 141 3.49 -21.98 -1.31
C LEU A 141 2.55 -20.92 -0.74
N SER A 142 1.34 -21.34 -0.37
CA SER A 142 0.35 -20.50 0.31
C SER A 142 0.88 -19.85 1.58
N TYR A 143 1.65 -20.60 2.39
CA TYR A 143 2.25 -20.04 3.60
C TYR A 143 3.21 -18.90 3.24
N ASN A 144 4.15 -19.10 2.32
CA ASN A 144 5.14 -18.09 1.96
C ASN A 144 4.50 -16.81 1.40
N ILE A 145 3.50 -16.94 0.53
CA ILE A 145 2.82 -15.78 -0.07
C ILE A 145 2.01 -15.02 0.99
N ILE A 146 1.31 -15.73 1.87
CA ILE A 146 0.55 -15.10 2.95
C ILE A 146 1.48 -14.49 4.00
N GLU A 147 2.61 -15.12 4.29
CA GLU A 147 3.64 -14.58 5.18
C GLU A 147 4.24 -13.30 4.60
N GLU A 148 4.55 -13.25 3.29
CA GLU A 148 4.97 -12.01 2.64
C GLU A 148 3.89 -10.94 2.73
N LEU A 149 2.65 -11.27 2.37
CA LEU A 149 1.54 -10.32 2.47
C LEU A 149 1.42 -9.78 3.89
N ASP A 150 1.48 -10.66 4.89
CA ASP A 150 1.40 -10.33 6.31
C ASP A 150 2.65 -9.64 6.88
N ASP A 151 3.79 -9.69 6.18
CA ASP A 151 5.02 -9.04 6.61
C ASP A 151 4.84 -7.53 6.65
N TRP A 152 5.41 -6.91 7.68
CA TRP A 152 5.22 -5.49 7.93
C TRP A 152 6.44 -4.72 7.44
N ASN A 153 6.31 -4.06 6.29
CA ASN A 153 7.37 -3.21 5.77
C ASN A 153 7.31 -1.81 6.39
N ASP A 154 8.08 -1.62 7.46
CA ASP A 154 8.17 -0.34 8.17
C ASP A 154 8.66 0.82 7.29
N PHE A 155 9.35 0.56 6.17
CA PHE A 155 9.77 1.63 5.27
C PHE A 155 8.59 2.25 4.50
N LEU A 156 7.54 1.47 4.23
CA LEU A 156 6.37 1.91 3.47
C LEU A 156 5.30 2.55 4.35
N SER A 157 5.45 2.42 5.68
CA SER A 157 4.54 2.99 6.66
C SER A 157 5.26 4.06 7.49
N GLN A 158 4.48 4.91 8.15
CA GLN A 158 5.02 5.88 9.10
C GLN A 158 4.14 5.87 10.34
N ASP A 159 4.78 5.87 11.52
CA ASP A 159 4.12 5.68 12.82
C ASP A 159 3.28 4.39 12.88
N SER A 160 3.71 3.35 12.14
CA SER A 160 3.00 2.09 11.96
C SER A 160 1.60 2.25 11.35
N MET A 161 1.42 3.25 10.48
CA MET A 161 0.16 3.52 9.76
C MET A 161 0.40 3.71 8.27
N GLY A 162 -0.56 3.28 7.45
CA GLY A 162 -0.54 3.35 6.00
C GLY A 162 -0.34 1.98 5.35
N ILE A 163 0.32 1.95 4.18
CA ILE A 163 0.60 0.71 3.45
C ILE A 163 1.68 -0.08 4.19
N THR A 164 1.44 -1.38 4.39
CA THR A 164 2.43 -2.27 5.02
C THR A 164 3.07 -3.23 4.02
N ASN A 165 2.32 -3.74 3.05
CA ASN A 165 2.85 -4.59 1.99
C ASN A 165 1.83 -4.78 0.86
N TRP A 166 2.23 -5.43 -0.23
CA TRP A 166 1.34 -5.89 -1.30
C TRP A 166 1.88 -7.17 -1.93
N ILE A 167 1.05 -7.89 -2.69
CA ILE A 167 1.46 -9.01 -3.54
C ILE A 167 0.90 -8.81 -4.94
N THR A 168 1.59 -9.34 -5.95
CA THR A 168 1.28 -9.14 -7.37
C THR A 168 0.16 -10.07 -7.84
N ASN A 169 -0.35 -9.84 -9.05
CA ASN A 169 -1.25 -10.80 -9.69
C ASN A 169 -0.57 -12.17 -9.92
N GLU A 170 0.75 -12.22 -10.09
CA GLU A 170 1.47 -13.50 -10.24
C GLU A 170 1.42 -14.30 -8.93
N ASP A 171 1.63 -13.64 -7.79
CA ASP A 171 1.49 -14.25 -6.46
C ASP A 171 0.05 -14.72 -6.21
N ILE A 172 -0.94 -13.93 -6.64
CA ILE A 172 -2.36 -14.32 -6.55
C ILE A 172 -2.65 -15.58 -7.37
N GLN A 173 -2.09 -15.72 -8.56
CA GLN A 173 -2.25 -16.93 -9.37
C GLN A 173 -1.64 -18.15 -8.69
N LEU A 174 -0.45 -18.00 -8.11
CA LEU A 174 0.22 -19.06 -7.36
C LEU A 174 -0.55 -19.46 -6.10
N LEU A 175 -1.02 -18.48 -5.32
CA LEU A 175 -1.84 -18.70 -4.14
C LEU A 175 -3.17 -19.38 -4.50
N PHE A 176 -3.79 -18.99 -5.62
CA PHE A 176 -5.03 -19.60 -6.08
C PHE A 176 -4.86 -21.08 -6.45
N LEU A 177 -3.74 -21.45 -7.07
CA LEU A 177 -3.42 -22.84 -7.41
C LEU A 177 -3.16 -23.69 -6.17
N ASP A 178 -2.65 -23.09 -5.10
CA ASP A 178 -2.31 -23.78 -3.85
C ASP A 178 -3.39 -23.60 -2.75
N LYS A 179 -4.55 -23.00 -3.08
CA LYS A 179 -5.56 -22.57 -2.10
C LYS A 179 -6.19 -23.71 -1.29
N GLU A 180 -6.06 -24.95 -1.74
CA GLU A 180 -6.49 -26.14 -1.00
C GLU A 180 -5.72 -26.35 0.31
N ASN A 181 -4.51 -25.78 0.44
CA ASN A 181 -3.72 -25.76 1.67
C ASN A 181 -4.17 -24.69 2.68
N LEU A 182 -5.16 -23.87 2.34
CA LEU A 182 -5.76 -22.86 3.22
C LEU A 182 -6.90 -23.46 4.04
N HIS A 183 -6.57 -24.28 5.03
CA HIS A 183 -7.56 -24.94 5.87
C HIS A 183 -8.11 -24.01 6.95
N PHE A 184 -9.41 -24.03 7.22
CA PHE A 184 -10.03 -23.27 8.31
C PHE A 184 -11.30 -23.98 8.80
N GLU A 185 -11.66 -23.75 10.06
CA GLU A 185 -12.90 -24.26 10.68
C GLU A 185 -13.78 -23.07 11.04
N ASP A 186 -15.00 -23.02 10.50
CA ASP A 186 -16.04 -22.02 10.81
C ASP A 186 -15.54 -20.56 10.96
N ASN A 187 -14.75 -20.09 9.99
CA ASN A 187 -14.19 -18.74 10.00
C ASN A 187 -14.74 -17.90 8.83
N ASP A 188 -15.57 -16.90 9.13
CA ASP A 188 -16.19 -16.04 8.11
C ASP A 188 -15.19 -15.10 7.44
N LEU A 189 -14.12 -14.67 8.15
CA LEU A 189 -13.04 -13.89 7.53
C LEU A 189 -12.25 -14.74 6.54
N ALA A 190 -12.01 -16.03 6.84
CA ALA A 190 -11.37 -16.96 5.91
C ALA A 190 -12.22 -17.15 4.63
N LYS A 191 -13.54 -17.32 4.79
CA LYS A 191 -14.47 -17.40 3.63
C LYS A 191 -14.46 -16.12 2.81
N ALA A 192 -14.48 -14.96 3.47
CA ALA A 192 -14.44 -13.66 2.81
C ALA A 192 -13.11 -13.44 2.06
N PHE A 193 -11.98 -13.83 2.66
CA PHE A 193 -10.67 -13.82 1.99
C PHE A 193 -10.66 -14.70 0.75
N LEU A 194 -11.15 -15.94 0.82
CA LEU A 194 -11.20 -16.84 -0.34
C LEU A 194 -12.11 -16.29 -1.45
N THR A 195 -13.21 -15.64 -1.07
CA THR A 195 -14.08 -14.94 -2.04
C THR A 195 -13.35 -13.79 -2.72
N LEU A 196 -12.62 -12.98 -1.95
CA LEU A 196 -11.82 -11.88 -2.49
C LEU A 196 -10.66 -12.39 -3.36
N LEU A 197 -10.04 -13.52 -2.99
CA LEU A 197 -9.01 -14.20 -3.77
C LEU A 197 -9.56 -14.67 -5.13
N ASP A 198 -10.76 -15.25 -5.15
CA ASP A 198 -11.43 -15.63 -6.39
C ASP A 198 -11.69 -14.40 -7.29
N VAL A 199 -12.09 -13.26 -6.70
CA VAL A 199 -12.31 -12.00 -7.41
C VAL A 199 -10.99 -11.46 -7.98
N ALA A 200 -9.93 -11.37 -7.16
CA ALA A 200 -8.62 -10.89 -7.60
C ALA A 200 -8.05 -11.74 -8.74
N HIS A 201 -8.11 -13.07 -8.60
CA HIS A 201 -7.66 -14.00 -9.62
C HIS A 201 -8.41 -13.84 -10.95
N LYS A 202 -9.75 -13.76 -10.92
CA LYS A 202 -10.56 -13.56 -12.14
C LYS A 202 -10.24 -12.25 -12.86
N ASN A 203 -10.00 -11.18 -12.09
CA ASN A 203 -9.72 -9.85 -12.61
C ASN A 203 -8.23 -9.58 -12.87
N LYS A 204 -7.36 -10.56 -12.59
CA LYS A 204 -5.91 -10.47 -12.75
C LYS A 204 -5.28 -9.32 -11.95
N LEU A 205 -5.71 -9.18 -10.70
CA LEU A 205 -5.28 -8.17 -9.74
C LEU A 205 -4.43 -8.81 -8.62
N GLY A 206 -3.58 -8.01 -8.00
CA GLY A 206 -2.89 -8.30 -6.75
C GLY A 206 -3.67 -7.88 -5.51
N PHE A 207 -3.02 -7.96 -4.35
CA PHE A 207 -3.53 -7.40 -3.09
C PHE A 207 -2.59 -6.35 -2.51
N ILE A 208 -3.13 -5.35 -1.85
CA ILE A 208 -2.38 -4.39 -1.02
C ILE A 208 -2.97 -4.35 0.38
N MET A 209 -2.10 -4.35 1.39
CA MET A 209 -2.48 -4.29 2.79
C MET A 209 -2.10 -2.95 3.40
N GLY A 210 -3.02 -2.42 4.20
CA GLY A 210 -2.80 -1.24 5.00
C GLY A 210 -3.20 -1.43 6.46
N VAL A 211 -2.76 -0.49 7.29
CA VAL A 211 -3.06 -0.41 8.72
C VAL A 211 -3.45 1.02 9.05
N ASP A 212 -4.56 1.18 9.79
CA ASP A 212 -5.02 2.47 10.32
C ASP A 212 -4.94 3.58 9.25
N MET A 213 -5.39 3.23 8.04
CA MET A 213 -5.35 4.13 6.90
C MET A 213 -6.34 5.29 7.08
N ARG A 214 -6.16 6.36 6.30
CA ARG A 214 -7.04 7.54 6.34
C ARG A 214 -8.36 7.28 5.61
N GLU A 215 -9.19 6.42 6.19
CA GLU A 215 -10.43 5.91 5.57
C GLU A 215 -11.33 7.05 5.08
N SER A 216 -11.56 8.08 5.91
CA SER A 216 -12.43 9.21 5.58
C SER A 216 -12.01 9.95 4.31
N GLU A 217 -10.72 10.01 4.03
CA GLU A 217 -10.18 10.69 2.86
C GLU A 217 -10.03 9.72 1.68
N LEU A 218 -9.73 8.44 1.91
CA LEU A 218 -9.63 7.42 0.86
C LEU A 218 -10.99 7.06 0.26
N GLU A 219 -12.06 7.08 1.05
CA GLU A 219 -13.44 6.84 0.57
C GLU A 219 -13.92 7.88 -0.45
N LEU A 220 -13.36 9.10 -0.40
CA LEU A 220 -13.69 10.18 -1.34
C LEU A 220 -13.10 9.95 -2.74
N LEU A 221 -12.14 9.02 -2.89
CA LEU A 221 -11.51 8.63 -4.16
C LEU A 221 -12.45 7.72 -4.98
N SER A 222 -13.68 8.16 -5.19
CA SER A 222 -14.76 7.42 -5.83
C SER A 222 -14.59 7.17 -7.34
N LYS A 223 -13.55 7.74 -7.97
CA LYS A 223 -13.39 7.73 -9.43
C LYS A 223 -12.60 6.55 -9.99
N ASN A 224 -11.81 5.86 -9.17
CA ASN A 224 -11.03 4.71 -9.62
C ASN A 224 -11.55 3.47 -8.90
N LYS A 225 -12.43 2.76 -9.59
CA LYS A 225 -12.86 1.41 -9.23
C LYS A 225 -12.20 0.43 -10.19
N LEU A 226 -11.43 -0.51 -9.66
CA LEU A 226 -10.82 -1.59 -10.43
C LEU A 226 -11.90 -2.55 -10.92
N LEU A 227 -12.93 -2.78 -10.11
CA LEU A 227 -14.10 -3.57 -10.48
C LEU A 227 -15.18 -2.65 -11.05
N VAL A 228 -15.40 -2.71 -12.37
CA VAL A 228 -16.37 -1.85 -13.05
C VAL A 228 -17.78 -2.47 -13.09
N ASN A 229 -17.94 -3.80 -12.97
CA ASN A 229 -19.25 -4.46 -13.16
C ASN A 229 -19.38 -5.87 -12.53
N ASP A 230 -18.94 -6.14 -11.30
CA ASP A 230 -19.23 -7.43 -10.65
C ASP A 230 -19.29 -7.31 -9.11
N LEU A 231 -20.44 -6.85 -8.61
CA LEU A 231 -20.98 -7.17 -7.27
C LEU A 231 -22.52 -7.17 -7.37
#